data_AF-A0A221JWS0-F1
#
_entry.id   AF-A0A221JWS0-F1
#
_cell.length_a   1.000
_cell.length_b   1.000
_cell.length_c   1.000
_cell.angle_alpha   90.00
_cell.angle_beta   90.00
_cell.angle_gamma   90.00
#
_symmetry.space_group_name_H-M   'P 1'
#
loop_
_entity.id
_entity.type
_entity.pdbx_description
1 polymer ?
#
loop_
_entity_poly.entity_id
_entity_poly.type
_entity_poly.pdbx_seq_one_letter_code
_entity_poly.pdbx_strand_id
1 'polypeptide(L)'
;MKLIPLTLFAVTLPCFTFAQELTAHGNFRHMIHSGETDGTIALDTLTAPSAWGLGAIAGLRGEILIRDGAILVSRGDDAHARVAPPEAGEEAVVLAYGTVTDWQKIEIPHDMAPDRLTHFIEIQAQSIGLDLDGGSPIRVQGSFPHLVWHVVTGEASAQGADGGHGRGHSNIQSGMNIYDEAGTTGEIVGVYTGAALEGIASHPGKKLHLHFVSSDGMRSGHVDEITIPAGAALLLPKAQQAAALDPAVHDPAPALREGGQSAFAALQEITVALMADPATDWSKVDIEALRRHLIEMDNVTLRADVTREKIDEGARFVVTSANPDVTASIRAMVPAHVATMNGVEGWAMQVEEVEGGVIMTVTGPDTARIRGLGFIGLMTVGMHHQAHHMALASGRSQHDH
;
A
#
# COMPACT_ATOMS: atom_id res chain seq x y z
N MET A 1 12.63 -61.41 -24.81
CA MET A 1 12.27 -60.08 -24.29
C MET A 1 12.73 -60.00 -22.84
N LYS A 2 13.78 -59.23 -22.54
CA LYS A 2 14.24 -58.97 -21.17
C LYS A 2 13.57 -57.67 -20.70
N LEU A 3 12.77 -57.75 -19.63
CA LEU A 3 12.17 -56.60 -18.97
C LEU A 3 13.27 -55.83 -18.22
N ILE A 4 13.42 -54.55 -18.53
CA ILE A 4 14.27 -53.61 -17.79
C ILE A 4 13.38 -52.97 -16.71
N PRO A 5 13.76 -53.02 -15.42
CA PRO A 5 12.97 -52.38 -14.37
C PRO A 5 13.18 -50.87 -14.43
N LEU A 6 12.10 -50.12 -14.56
CA LEU A 6 12.11 -48.66 -14.51
C LEU A 6 12.17 -48.24 -13.03
N THR A 7 13.35 -47.82 -12.56
CA THR A 7 13.53 -47.27 -11.21
C THR A 7 13.08 -45.82 -11.23
N LEU A 8 11.95 -45.52 -10.58
CA LEU A 8 11.43 -44.16 -10.44
C LEU A 8 12.24 -43.42 -9.36
N PHE A 9 13.11 -42.50 -9.77
CA PHE A 9 13.72 -41.54 -8.84
C PHE A 9 12.69 -40.46 -8.50
N ALA A 10 12.19 -40.47 -7.27
CA ALA A 10 11.44 -39.34 -6.73
C ALA A 10 12.44 -38.21 -6.44
N VAL A 11 12.49 -37.22 -7.33
CA VAL A 11 13.21 -35.97 -7.10
C VAL A 11 12.33 -35.10 -6.22
N THR A 12 12.70 -34.96 -4.94
CA THR A 12 12.13 -33.94 -4.06
C THR A 12 12.64 -32.58 -4.52
N LEU A 13 11.78 -31.79 -5.17
CA LEU A 13 12.06 -30.39 -5.43
C LEU A 13 12.10 -29.63 -4.10
N PRO A 14 13.19 -28.92 -3.77
CA PRO A 14 13.21 -28.04 -2.61
C PRO A 14 12.17 -26.92 -2.84
N CYS A 15 11.25 -26.77 -1.89
CA CYS A 15 10.38 -25.60 -1.81
C CYS A 15 11.28 -24.40 -1.50
N PHE A 16 11.54 -23.55 -2.49
CA PHE A 16 12.20 -22.28 -2.25
C PHE A 16 11.13 -21.30 -1.74
N THR A 17 11.09 -21.09 -0.43
CA THR A 17 10.42 -19.92 0.16
C THR A 17 11.19 -18.69 -0.30
N PHE A 18 10.50 -17.78 -1.00
CA PHE A 18 11.08 -16.48 -1.32
C PHE A 18 11.29 -15.71 -0.01
N ALA A 19 12.46 -15.09 0.13
CA ALA A 19 12.85 -14.30 1.30
C ALA A 19 12.02 -13.01 1.51
N GLN A 20 10.87 -12.88 0.86
CA GLN A 20 9.99 -11.70 0.91
C GLN A 20 8.54 -12.03 1.26
N GLU A 21 8.18 -13.30 1.38
CA GLU A 21 6.79 -13.68 1.63
C GLU A 21 6.42 -13.40 3.10
N LEU A 22 5.45 -12.49 3.30
CA LEU A 22 4.81 -12.31 4.60
C LEU A 22 4.01 -13.58 4.93
N THR A 23 4.39 -14.24 6.02
CA THR A 23 3.61 -15.30 6.62
C THR A 23 2.61 -14.68 7.60
N ALA A 24 1.34 -15.07 7.49
CA ALA A 24 0.28 -14.63 8.38
C ALA A 24 -0.39 -15.82 9.07
N HIS A 25 -0.54 -15.74 10.39
CA HIS A 25 -1.35 -16.63 11.21
C HIS A 25 -2.52 -15.84 11.79
N GLY A 26 -3.68 -16.49 11.88
CA GLY A 26 -4.92 -15.83 12.22
C GLY A 26 -5.48 -14.96 11.11
N ASN A 27 -6.51 -14.17 11.45
CA ASN A 27 -7.19 -13.30 10.50
C ASN A 27 -7.88 -12.16 11.25
N PHE A 28 -7.36 -10.93 11.09
CA PHE A 28 -7.90 -9.74 11.76
C PHE A 28 -9.38 -9.53 11.51
N ARG A 29 -9.83 -9.63 10.25
CA ARG A 29 -11.24 -9.43 9.87
C ARG A 29 -12.15 -10.46 10.52
N HIS A 30 -11.73 -11.73 10.54
CA HIS A 30 -12.46 -12.80 11.22
C HIS A 30 -12.54 -12.52 12.72
N MET A 31 -11.41 -12.29 13.39
CA MET A 31 -11.33 -11.99 14.82
C MET A 31 -12.26 -10.82 15.20
N ILE A 32 -12.19 -9.70 14.47
CA ILE A 32 -13.02 -8.52 14.73
C ILE A 32 -14.51 -8.84 14.56
N HIS A 33 -14.88 -9.63 13.56
CA HIS A 33 -16.29 -9.98 13.29
C HIS A 33 -16.85 -11.04 14.24
N SER A 34 -16.06 -12.06 14.61
CA SER A 34 -16.52 -13.21 15.40
C SER A 34 -16.33 -13.01 16.90
N GLY A 35 -15.33 -12.23 17.32
CA GLY A 35 -14.88 -12.17 18.71
C GLY A 35 -14.01 -13.35 19.13
N GLU A 36 -13.68 -14.27 18.21
CA GLU A 36 -12.80 -15.40 18.51
C GLU A 36 -11.36 -14.92 18.65
N THR A 37 -10.79 -15.15 19.83
CA THR A 37 -9.44 -14.70 20.19
C THR A 37 -8.51 -15.86 20.53
N ASP A 38 -8.88 -17.08 20.16
CA ASP A 38 -8.08 -18.29 20.42
C ASP A 38 -6.76 -18.27 19.65
N GLY A 39 -5.76 -19.00 20.17
CA GLY A 39 -4.44 -19.09 19.56
C GLY A 39 -4.44 -19.83 18.23
N THR A 40 -3.64 -19.32 17.29
CA THR A 40 -3.48 -19.89 15.94
C THR A 40 -2.07 -20.42 15.69
N ILE A 41 -1.09 -20.00 16.49
CA ILE A 41 0.28 -20.49 16.47
C ILE A 41 0.97 -20.32 17.83
N ALA A 42 1.73 -21.33 18.26
CA ALA A 42 2.56 -21.29 19.46
C ALA A 42 3.89 -20.55 19.20
N LEU A 43 4.18 -19.54 20.02
CA LEU A 43 5.32 -18.64 19.85
C LEU A 43 6.66 -19.29 20.21
N ASP A 44 6.67 -20.15 21.21
CA ASP A 44 7.88 -20.86 21.68
C ASP A 44 8.39 -21.93 20.68
N THR A 45 7.56 -22.30 19.70
CA THR A 45 7.93 -23.21 18.61
C THR A 45 8.39 -22.51 17.34
N LEU A 46 8.21 -21.20 17.25
CA LEU A 46 8.44 -20.44 16.04
C LEU A 46 9.94 -20.28 15.77
N THR A 47 10.43 -20.94 14.72
CA THR A 47 11.81 -20.78 14.23
C THR A 47 11.81 -19.79 13.07
N ALA A 48 12.17 -18.53 13.34
CA ALA A 48 12.09 -17.45 12.37
C ALA A 48 13.39 -16.63 12.34
N PRO A 49 14.53 -17.19 11.91
CA PRO A 49 15.80 -16.48 11.89
C PRO A 49 15.71 -15.25 10.97
N SER A 50 16.22 -14.12 11.45
CA SER A 50 16.21 -12.85 10.71
C SER A 50 14.79 -12.38 10.34
N ALA A 51 13.78 -12.84 11.07
CA ALA A 51 12.41 -12.42 10.85
C ALA A 51 12.09 -11.09 11.51
N TRP A 52 11.15 -10.38 10.90
CA TRP A 52 10.61 -9.13 11.36
C TRP A 52 9.09 -9.18 11.21
N GLY A 53 8.38 -8.73 12.23
CA GLY A 53 6.94 -8.90 12.27
C GLY A 53 6.34 -8.48 13.59
N LEU A 54 5.06 -8.77 13.75
CA LEU A 54 4.23 -8.31 14.85
C LEU A 54 2.91 -9.07 14.91
N GLY A 55 2.19 -8.93 16.00
CA GLY A 55 0.92 -9.62 16.21
C GLY A 55 0.36 -9.37 17.61
N ALA A 56 -0.65 -10.13 17.98
CA ALA A 56 -1.26 -10.07 19.32
C ALA A 56 -1.37 -11.45 19.94
N ILE A 57 -1.27 -11.52 21.28
CA ILE A 57 -1.40 -12.76 22.04
C ILE A 57 -2.85 -13.25 22.00
N ALA A 58 -3.05 -14.57 22.00
CA ALA A 58 -4.35 -15.19 22.22
C ALA A 58 -5.08 -14.60 23.44
N GLY A 59 -6.40 -14.42 23.34
CA GLY A 59 -7.22 -13.73 24.32
C GLY A 59 -7.04 -12.21 24.32
N LEU A 60 -6.34 -11.64 23.33
CA LEU A 60 -6.02 -10.20 23.24
C LEU A 60 -5.43 -9.65 24.54
N ARG A 61 -4.48 -10.38 25.14
CA ARG A 61 -3.86 -10.05 26.44
C ARG A 61 -2.43 -9.50 26.36
N GLY A 62 -2.01 -9.12 25.16
CA GLY A 62 -0.75 -8.44 24.93
C GLY A 62 -0.40 -8.35 23.46
N GLU A 63 0.71 -7.68 23.18
CA GLU A 63 1.25 -7.44 21.85
C GLU A 63 2.53 -8.25 21.63
N ILE A 64 2.75 -8.64 20.38
CA ILE A 64 3.91 -9.41 19.94
C ILE A 64 4.70 -8.56 18.95
N LEU A 65 6.02 -8.62 19.08
CA LEU A 65 6.98 -8.04 18.16
C LEU A 65 8.02 -9.10 17.80
N ILE A 66 8.35 -9.23 16.53
CA ILE A 66 9.49 -10.03 16.07
C ILE A 66 10.56 -9.08 15.55
N ARG A 67 11.74 -9.14 16.14
CA ARG A 67 12.88 -8.26 15.83
C ARG A 67 14.13 -9.08 15.59
N ASP A 68 14.53 -9.18 14.32
CA ASP A 68 15.69 -9.96 13.89
C ASP A 68 15.66 -11.43 14.39
N GLY A 69 14.46 -12.01 14.36
CA GLY A 69 14.17 -13.36 14.85
C GLY A 69 13.99 -13.51 16.36
N ALA A 70 14.24 -12.46 17.15
CA ALA A 70 13.84 -12.46 18.56
C ALA A 70 12.35 -12.16 18.69
N ILE A 71 11.60 -13.03 19.36
CA ILE A 71 10.18 -12.84 19.67
C ILE A 71 10.10 -12.14 21.03
N LEU A 72 9.42 -11.00 21.05
CA LEU A 72 9.26 -10.13 22.19
C LEU A 72 7.78 -9.93 22.44
N VAL A 73 7.38 -10.04 23.70
CA VAL A 73 5.98 -9.99 24.13
C VAL A 73 5.82 -8.91 25.18
N SER A 74 4.89 -7.99 24.94
CA SER A 74 4.42 -7.01 25.91
C SER A 74 3.06 -7.46 26.43
N ARG A 75 2.98 -7.81 27.71
CA ARG A 75 1.72 -8.32 28.31
C ARG A 75 0.89 -7.17 28.86
N GLY A 76 -0.42 -7.25 28.70
CA GLY A 76 -1.33 -6.19 29.10
C GLY A 76 -1.56 -6.06 30.61
N ASP A 77 -1.10 -7.03 31.40
CA ASP A 77 -1.04 -6.91 32.86
C ASP A 77 0.19 -6.09 33.34
N ASP A 78 1.14 -5.80 32.45
CA ASP A 78 2.25 -4.89 32.72
C ASP A 78 1.92 -3.46 32.26
N ALA A 79 1.58 -2.60 33.22
CA ALA A 79 1.31 -1.18 33.01
C ALA A 79 2.51 -0.37 32.48
N HIS A 80 3.70 -0.96 32.41
CA HIS A 80 4.88 -0.34 31.80
C HIS A 80 5.21 -0.89 30.40
N ALA A 81 4.39 -1.82 29.88
CA ALA A 81 4.55 -2.46 28.56
C ALA A 81 5.98 -2.96 28.31
N ARG A 82 6.60 -3.59 29.32
CA ARG A 82 7.94 -4.15 29.17
C ARG A 82 7.89 -5.39 28.29
N VAL A 83 8.90 -5.55 27.45
CA VAL A 83 9.06 -6.75 26.63
C VAL A 83 9.76 -7.86 27.38
N ALA A 84 9.32 -9.08 27.15
CA ALA A 84 9.99 -10.31 27.58
C ALA A 84 9.92 -11.37 26.47
N PRO A 85 10.74 -12.44 26.52
CA PRO A 85 10.53 -13.60 25.66
C PRO A 85 9.14 -14.24 25.88
N PRO A 86 8.64 -15.01 24.91
CA PRO A 86 7.38 -15.73 25.07
C PRO A 86 7.47 -16.74 26.21
N GLU A 87 6.36 -16.90 26.93
CA GLU A 87 6.19 -17.96 27.92
C GLU A 87 5.91 -19.31 27.23
N ALA A 88 6.15 -20.42 27.94
CA ALA A 88 5.90 -21.75 27.39
C ALA A 88 4.40 -21.94 27.09
N GLY A 89 4.08 -22.37 25.87
CA GLY A 89 2.71 -22.50 25.39
C GLY A 89 1.98 -21.17 25.15
N GLU A 90 2.68 -20.03 25.11
CA GLU A 90 2.09 -18.75 24.73
C GLU A 90 1.82 -18.74 23.22
N GLU A 91 0.58 -18.40 22.84
CA GLU A 91 0.12 -18.45 21.45
C GLU A 91 -0.28 -17.06 20.95
N ALA A 92 -0.16 -16.84 19.65
CA ALA A 92 -0.68 -15.65 18.98
C ALA A 92 -2.10 -15.90 18.45
N VAL A 93 -3.01 -14.93 18.61
CA VAL A 93 -4.29 -14.93 17.87
C VAL A 93 -4.05 -14.52 16.42
N VAL A 94 -3.24 -13.47 16.22
CA VAL A 94 -2.79 -12.99 14.91
C VAL A 94 -1.29 -12.74 14.95
N LEU A 95 -0.59 -13.12 13.89
CA LEU A 95 0.85 -12.90 13.75
C LEU A 95 1.19 -12.73 12.27
N ALA A 96 1.91 -11.67 11.92
CA ALA A 96 2.41 -11.43 10.59
C ALA A 96 3.91 -11.18 10.63
N TYR A 97 4.69 -11.93 9.85
CA TYR A 97 6.14 -11.79 9.81
C TYR A 97 6.75 -12.23 8.49
N GLY A 98 7.93 -11.69 8.17
CA GLY A 98 8.71 -12.08 7.00
C GLY A 98 10.20 -12.07 7.34
N THR A 99 11.00 -12.79 6.56
CA THR A 99 12.46 -12.80 6.73
C THR A 99 13.07 -11.57 6.05
N VAL A 100 13.96 -10.84 6.72
CA VAL A 100 14.69 -9.73 6.11
C VAL A 100 16.16 -9.83 6.49
N THR A 101 17.00 -10.14 5.50
CA THR A 101 18.45 -10.32 5.72
C THR A 101 19.26 -9.05 5.46
N ASP A 102 18.73 -8.10 4.69
CA ASP A 102 19.38 -6.83 4.40
C ASP A 102 18.33 -5.73 4.19
N TRP A 103 18.68 -4.52 4.62
CA TRP A 103 17.81 -3.35 4.64
C TRP A 103 18.33 -2.25 3.73
N GLN A 104 17.45 -1.70 2.91
CA GLN A 104 17.66 -0.45 2.20
C GLN A 104 17.08 0.70 3.02
N LYS A 105 17.97 1.64 3.39
CA LYS A 105 17.60 2.85 4.12
C LYS A 105 17.18 3.95 3.13
N ILE A 106 16.06 4.59 3.41
CA ILE A 106 15.45 5.67 2.64
C ILE A 106 15.07 6.78 3.62
N GLU A 107 15.47 8.00 3.33
CA GLU A 107 15.12 9.16 4.17
C GLU A 107 13.68 9.62 3.86
N ILE A 108 12.90 9.88 4.91
CA ILE A 108 11.55 10.44 4.79
C ILE A 108 11.68 11.94 4.46
N PRO A 109 11.18 12.41 3.30
CA PRO A 109 11.42 13.79 2.84
C PRO A 109 10.55 14.85 3.53
N HIS A 110 9.36 14.47 3.99
CA HIS A 110 8.37 15.35 4.59
C HIS A 110 7.62 14.59 5.68
N ASP A 111 7.00 15.30 6.61
CA ASP A 111 6.13 14.66 7.61
C ASP A 111 4.99 13.88 6.93
N MET A 112 4.74 12.66 7.38
CA MET A 112 3.74 11.76 6.81
C MET A 112 2.85 11.14 7.90
N ALA A 113 1.54 11.20 7.67
CA ALA A 113 0.58 10.31 8.32
C ALA A 113 0.68 8.89 7.71
N PRO A 114 0.16 7.84 8.38
CA PRO A 114 0.27 6.45 7.92
C PRO A 114 -0.21 6.20 6.49
N ASP A 115 -1.31 6.82 6.06
CA ASP A 115 -1.84 6.64 4.70
C ASP A 115 -0.88 7.22 3.64
N ARG A 116 -0.23 8.36 3.94
CA ARG A 116 0.81 8.93 3.07
C ARG A 116 2.09 8.11 3.09
N LEU A 117 2.48 7.58 4.27
CA LEU A 117 3.61 6.66 4.39
C LEU A 117 3.39 5.41 3.54
N THR A 118 2.17 4.86 3.54
CA THR A 118 1.80 3.68 2.72
C THR A 118 2.11 3.93 1.25
N HIS A 119 1.63 5.06 0.71
CA HIS A 119 1.89 5.40 -0.69
C HIS A 119 3.38 5.63 -0.97
N PHE A 120 4.10 6.26 -0.03
CA PHE A 120 5.54 6.43 -0.15
C PHE A 120 6.27 5.07 -0.18
N ILE A 121 5.88 4.13 0.69
CA ILE A 121 6.40 2.76 0.68
C ILE A 121 6.16 2.10 -0.67
N GLU A 122 4.94 2.17 -1.22
CA GLU A 122 4.61 1.57 -2.52
C GLU A 122 5.51 2.10 -3.64
N ILE A 123 5.70 3.41 -3.73
CA ILE A 123 6.58 4.05 -4.70
C ILE A 123 8.03 3.56 -4.53
N GLN A 124 8.54 3.59 -3.30
CA GLN A 124 9.93 3.23 -3.01
C GLN A 124 10.18 1.74 -3.25
N ALA A 125 9.28 0.87 -2.76
CA ALA A 125 9.30 -0.57 -2.94
C ALA A 125 9.28 -0.95 -4.43
N GLN A 126 8.41 -0.32 -5.22
CA GLN A 126 8.39 -0.51 -6.67
C GLN A 126 9.71 -0.11 -7.33
N SER A 127 10.28 1.04 -6.93
CA SER A 127 11.54 1.53 -7.51
C SER A 127 12.75 0.62 -7.25
N ILE A 128 12.67 -0.23 -6.22
CA ILE A 128 13.73 -1.18 -5.84
C ILE A 128 13.36 -2.63 -6.15
N GLY A 129 12.23 -2.86 -6.83
CA GLY A 129 11.80 -4.18 -7.30
C GLY A 129 11.26 -5.10 -6.20
N LEU A 130 10.69 -4.56 -5.12
CA LEU A 130 9.94 -5.35 -4.13
C LEU A 130 8.55 -5.72 -4.66
N ASP A 131 8.10 -6.92 -4.30
CA ASP A 131 6.72 -7.36 -4.55
C ASP A 131 5.73 -6.61 -3.64
N LEU A 132 4.82 -5.86 -4.26
CA LEU A 132 3.77 -5.13 -3.56
C LEU A 132 2.56 -6.01 -3.22
N ASP A 133 2.40 -7.16 -3.87
CA ASP A 133 1.25 -8.05 -3.69
C ASP A 133 1.45 -9.00 -2.50
N GLY A 134 2.65 -9.56 -2.35
CA GLY A 134 3.04 -10.35 -1.18
C GLY A 134 3.21 -9.52 0.09
N GLY A 135 3.49 -8.22 -0.05
CA GLY A 135 3.81 -7.32 1.05
C GLY A 135 5.21 -7.58 1.63
N SER A 136 5.57 -6.83 2.67
CA SER A 136 6.89 -6.96 3.31
C SER A 136 6.93 -6.41 4.73
N PRO A 137 7.84 -6.90 5.58
CA PRO A 137 8.21 -6.19 6.80
C PRO A 137 8.86 -4.85 6.47
N ILE A 138 8.54 -3.83 7.26
CA ILE A 138 9.13 -2.49 7.17
C ILE A 138 9.66 -2.07 8.53
N ARG A 139 10.58 -1.10 8.54
CA ARG A 139 10.95 -0.39 9.76
C ARG A 139 10.99 1.10 9.54
N VAL A 140 10.73 1.86 10.60
CA VAL A 140 10.97 3.31 10.60
C VAL A 140 11.75 3.68 11.85
N GLN A 141 12.90 4.33 11.69
CA GLN A 141 13.73 4.79 12.80
C GLN A 141 13.70 6.31 12.88
N GLY A 142 13.46 6.84 14.08
CA GLY A 142 13.42 8.28 14.26
C GLY A 142 12.97 8.73 15.66
N SER A 143 12.74 10.03 15.77
CA SER A 143 12.15 10.67 16.94
C SER A 143 10.74 11.11 16.58
N PHE A 144 9.71 10.47 17.12
CA PHE A 144 8.32 10.66 16.75
C PHE A 144 7.69 11.80 17.58
N PRO A 145 7.36 12.96 16.99
CA PRO A 145 6.79 14.09 17.74
C PRO A 145 5.40 13.78 18.29
N HIS A 146 4.67 12.89 17.63
CA HIS A 146 3.35 12.43 18.01
C HIS A 146 3.30 10.91 17.86
N LEU A 147 3.04 10.21 18.97
CA LEU A 147 2.94 8.76 19.03
C LEU A 147 1.96 8.37 20.15
N VAL A 148 0.85 7.76 19.76
CA VAL A 148 -0.09 7.07 20.65
C VAL A 148 -0.03 5.59 20.32
N TRP A 149 0.11 4.76 21.32
CA TRP A 149 0.21 3.31 21.17
C TRP A 149 -0.38 2.60 22.38
N HIS A 150 -0.69 1.32 22.24
CA HIS A 150 -1.32 0.54 23.30
C HIS A 150 -0.79 -0.88 23.43
N VAL A 151 -1.20 -1.52 24.53
CA VAL A 151 -1.12 -2.97 24.74
C VAL A 151 -2.49 -3.46 25.19
N VAL A 152 -3.08 -4.43 24.48
CA VAL A 152 -4.36 -5.04 24.86
C VAL A 152 -4.25 -5.86 26.15
N THR A 153 -5.27 -5.81 27.01
CA THR A 153 -5.23 -6.39 28.37
C THR A 153 -5.94 -7.74 28.53
N GLY A 154 -6.81 -8.11 27.60
CA GLY A 154 -7.67 -9.29 27.67
C GLY A 154 -8.86 -9.11 28.63
N GLU A 155 -8.94 -7.97 29.32
CA GLU A 155 -10.09 -7.62 30.14
C GLU A 155 -11.22 -7.05 29.28
N ALA A 156 -12.46 -7.17 29.73
CA ALA A 156 -13.58 -6.59 29.02
C ALA A 156 -13.38 -5.09 28.81
N SER A 157 -13.57 -4.62 27.57
CA SER A 157 -13.54 -3.19 27.26
C SER A 157 -14.56 -2.47 28.13
N ALA A 158 -14.14 -1.43 28.84
CA ALA A 158 -15.02 -0.65 29.73
C ALA A 158 -15.99 0.21 28.91
N GLN A 159 -16.97 -0.42 28.23
CA GLN A 159 -18.07 0.29 27.59
C GLN A 159 -18.99 0.87 28.67
N GLY A 160 -18.85 2.17 28.97
CA GLY A 160 -19.80 2.87 29.84
C GLY A 160 -19.41 4.22 30.44
N ALA A 161 -18.19 4.73 30.27
CA ALA A 161 -17.85 6.08 30.71
C ALA A 161 -17.73 7.03 29.51
N ASP A 162 -18.83 7.72 29.21
CA ASP A 162 -18.99 8.95 28.43
C ASP A 162 -18.16 9.17 27.15
N GLY A 163 -18.84 9.68 26.11
CA GLY A 163 -18.24 10.15 24.87
C GLY A 163 -17.30 11.36 25.02
N GLY A 164 -16.18 11.18 25.72
CA GLY A 164 -15.00 12.00 25.61
C GLY A 164 -14.14 11.48 24.46
N HIS A 165 -13.60 12.39 23.66
CA HIS A 165 -12.65 12.13 22.57
C HIS A 165 -11.47 11.25 23.04
N GLY A 166 -11.62 9.93 22.97
CA GLY A 166 -10.60 8.97 23.38
C GLY A 166 -9.63 8.73 22.23
N ARG A 167 -8.36 9.11 22.44
CA ARG A 167 -7.24 8.83 21.54
C ARG A 167 -6.93 7.32 21.54
N GLY A 168 -6.61 6.75 20.38
CA GLY A 168 -6.39 5.30 20.23
C GLY A 168 -7.38 4.62 19.25
N HIS A 169 -6.96 3.56 18.54
CA HIS A 169 -7.89 2.74 17.77
C HIS A 169 -8.84 2.01 18.73
N SER A 170 -10.16 2.18 18.58
CA SER A 170 -11.12 1.56 19.49
C SER A 170 -11.13 0.03 19.35
N ASN A 171 -10.60 -0.68 20.35
CA ASN A 171 -10.79 -2.11 20.49
C ASN A 171 -12.07 -2.39 21.31
N ILE A 172 -13.11 -2.87 20.63
CA ILE A 172 -14.38 -3.24 21.29
C ILE A 172 -14.29 -4.59 22.05
N GLN A 173 -13.26 -5.39 21.78
CA GLN A 173 -13.13 -6.77 22.26
C GLN A 173 -12.25 -6.89 23.51
N SER A 174 -11.34 -5.93 23.76
CA SER A 174 -10.46 -5.91 24.93
C SER A 174 -10.24 -4.48 25.44
N GLY A 175 -10.02 -4.34 26.75
CA GLY A 175 -9.39 -3.16 27.34
C GLY A 175 -7.96 -2.98 26.84
N MET A 176 -7.42 -1.78 27.04
CA MET A 176 -6.11 -1.37 26.53
C MET A 176 -5.38 -0.48 27.54
N ASN A 177 -4.09 -0.70 27.73
CA ASN A 177 -3.20 0.28 28.34
C ASN A 177 -2.71 1.23 27.24
N ILE A 178 -3.11 2.50 27.28
CA ILE A 178 -2.77 3.51 26.27
C ILE A 178 -1.61 4.38 26.76
N TYR A 179 -0.65 4.63 25.86
CA TYR A 179 0.55 5.42 26.10
C TYR A 179 0.60 6.57 25.06
N ASP A 180 0.51 7.82 25.53
CA ASP A 180 0.68 9.03 24.72
C ASP A 180 2.08 9.59 24.98
N GLU A 181 3.03 9.27 24.09
CA GLU A 181 4.45 9.53 24.29
C GLU A 181 5.03 10.45 23.20
N ALA A 182 4.58 11.70 23.17
CA ALA A 182 5.10 12.73 22.27
C ALA A 182 6.62 12.95 22.44
N GLY A 183 7.34 13.05 21.31
CA GLY A 183 8.78 13.33 21.27
C GLY A 183 9.67 12.11 21.54
N THR A 184 9.11 10.90 21.49
CA THR A 184 9.84 9.67 21.82
C THR A 184 10.72 9.21 20.66
N THR A 185 11.96 8.84 20.97
CA THR A 185 12.87 8.20 20.03
C THR A 185 12.78 6.69 20.10
N GLY A 186 12.75 6.04 18.94
CA GLY A 186 12.73 4.58 18.85
C GLY A 186 12.62 4.10 17.42
N GLU A 187 11.98 2.94 17.29
CA GLU A 187 11.79 2.23 16.03
C GLU A 187 10.33 1.80 15.90
N ILE A 188 9.77 1.96 14.72
CA ILE A 188 8.54 1.29 14.32
C ILE A 188 8.94 0.03 13.58
N VAL A 189 8.41 -1.11 13.98
CA VAL A 189 8.42 -2.34 13.19
C VAL A 189 7.01 -2.49 12.62
N GLY A 190 6.92 -2.71 11.32
CA GLY A 190 5.65 -2.81 10.64
C GLY A 190 5.60 -3.95 9.65
N VAL A 191 4.39 -4.25 9.18
CA VAL A 191 4.17 -5.00 7.96
C VAL A 191 3.38 -4.12 6.99
N TYR A 192 3.86 -4.02 5.76
CA TYR A 192 3.10 -3.56 4.62
C TYR A 192 2.46 -4.76 3.95
N THR A 193 1.15 -4.76 3.77
CA THR A 193 0.40 -5.86 3.17
C THR A 193 -0.08 -5.50 1.77
N GLY A 194 0.13 -6.40 0.81
CA GLY A 194 -0.61 -6.34 -0.44
C GLY A 194 -2.09 -6.73 -0.25
N ALA A 195 -2.87 -6.61 -1.32
CA ALA A 195 -4.33 -6.72 -1.26
C ALA A 195 -4.85 -8.05 -0.68
N ALA A 196 -4.12 -9.16 -0.90
CA ALA A 196 -4.52 -10.48 -0.42
C ALA A 196 -4.37 -10.65 1.10
N LEU A 197 -3.48 -9.88 1.73
CA LEU A 197 -3.18 -9.95 3.16
C LEU A 197 -3.84 -8.82 3.96
N GLU A 198 -4.46 -7.84 3.28
CA GLU A 198 -5.20 -6.77 3.94
C GLU A 198 -6.43 -7.30 4.68
N GLY A 199 -6.56 -6.96 5.96
CA GLY A 199 -7.58 -7.53 6.85
C GLY A 199 -7.25 -8.94 7.34
N ILE A 200 -6.13 -9.53 6.92
CA ILE A 200 -5.60 -10.80 7.46
C ILE A 200 -4.42 -10.49 8.38
N ALA A 201 -3.37 -9.88 7.84
CA ALA A 201 -2.13 -9.51 8.52
C ALA A 201 -2.13 -8.06 9.03
N SER A 202 -2.98 -7.22 8.44
CA SER A 202 -3.23 -5.84 8.84
C SER A 202 -4.71 -5.61 9.16
N HIS A 203 -5.03 -4.42 9.70
CA HIS A 203 -6.42 -4.04 9.94
C HIS A 203 -7.21 -3.92 8.62
N PRO A 204 -8.52 -4.23 8.62
CA PRO A 204 -9.36 -4.03 7.44
C PRO A 204 -9.29 -2.59 6.92
N GLY A 205 -9.05 -2.40 5.61
CA GLY A 205 -8.94 -1.08 5.00
C GLY A 205 -7.60 -0.37 5.24
N LYS A 206 -6.63 -1.04 5.88
CA LYS A 206 -5.29 -0.50 6.16
C LYS A 206 -4.23 -1.46 5.66
N LYS A 207 -3.32 -0.98 4.81
CA LYS A 207 -2.17 -1.78 4.33
C LYS A 207 -0.99 -1.81 5.30
N LEU A 208 -1.02 -0.99 6.34
CA LEU A 208 0.01 -0.97 7.37
C LEU A 208 -0.53 -1.48 8.69
N HIS A 209 0.28 -2.27 9.36
CA HIS A 209 0.12 -2.63 10.77
C HIS A 209 1.47 -2.39 11.44
N LEU A 210 1.49 -1.61 12.52
CA LEU A 210 2.69 -0.98 13.06
C LEU A 210 2.77 -1.19 14.57
N HIS A 211 3.93 -1.62 15.05
CA HIS A 211 4.26 -1.69 16.47
C HIS A 211 5.45 -0.77 16.77
N PHE A 212 5.40 -0.07 17.90
CA PHE A 212 6.49 0.78 18.37
C PHE A 212 7.45 -0.02 19.23
N VAL A 213 8.73 0.34 19.19
CA VAL A 213 9.82 -0.15 20.03
C VAL A 213 10.60 1.05 20.56
N SER A 214 10.69 1.17 21.87
CA SER A 214 11.48 2.20 22.54
C SER A 214 12.98 2.10 22.20
N SER A 215 13.69 3.23 22.27
CA SER A 215 15.12 3.32 21.94
C SER A 215 16.03 2.40 22.76
N ASP A 216 15.66 2.10 24.01
CA ASP A 216 16.36 1.12 24.86
C ASP A 216 15.96 -0.34 24.54
N GLY A 217 14.96 -0.54 23.69
CA GLY A 217 14.44 -1.85 23.31
C GLY A 217 13.60 -2.53 24.39
N MET A 218 13.24 -1.83 25.47
CA MET A 218 12.64 -2.44 26.66
C MET A 218 11.12 -2.40 26.67
N ARG A 219 10.50 -1.59 25.81
CA ARG A 219 9.04 -1.44 25.69
C ARG A 219 8.58 -1.52 24.26
N SER A 220 7.42 -2.14 24.03
CA SER A 220 6.79 -2.29 22.72
C SER A 220 5.28 -2.36 22.81
N GLY A 221 4.58 -1.99 21.74
CA GLY A 221 3.12 -2.17 21.63
C GLY A 221 2.57 -1.69 20.28
N HIS A 222 1.27 -1.84 20.08
CA HIS A 222 0.56 -1.50 18.84
C HIS A 222 0.44 0.01 18.67
N VAL A 223 0.73 0.55 17.48
CA VAL A 223 0.64 1.99 17.19
C VAL A 223 -0.76 2.38 16.76
N ASP A 224 -1.38 3.31 17.49
CA ASP A 224 -2.69 3.86 17.15
C ASP A 224 -2.61 5.12 16.29
N GLU A 225 -1.76 6.05 16.69
CA GLU A 225 -1.62 7.34 16.04
C GLU A 225 -0.14 7.71 15.96
N ILE A 226 0.31 8.08 14.76
CA ILE A 226 1.71 8.44 14.56
C ILE A 226 1.84 9.47 13.45
N THR A 227 2.77 10.40 13.64
CA THR A 227 3.32 11.20 12.53
C THR A 227 4.77 10.80 12.33
N ILE A 228 5.10 10.33 11.12
CA ILE A 228 6.47 10.04 10.75
C ILE A 228 7.12 11.35 10.31
N PRO A 229 8.12 11.87 11.04
CA PRO A 229 8.69 13.16 10.70
C PRO A 229 9.66 13.07 9.51
N ALA A 230 9.86 14.19 8.83
CA ALA A 230 10.95 14.37 7.90
C ALA A 230 12.31 14.07 8.56
N GLY A 231 13.21 13.44 7.83
CA GLY A 231 14.52 12.99 8.33
C GLY A 231 14.48 11.66 9.09
N ALA A 232 13.30 11.09 9.39
CA ALA A 232 13.21 9.70 9.81
C ALA A 232 13.72 8.77 8.71
N ALA A 233 14.18 7.59 9.10
CA ALA A 233 14.69 6.59 8.18
C ALA A 233 13.66 5.47 7.99
N LEU A 234 13.08 5.37 6.80
CA LEU A 234 12.37 4.18 6.36
C LEU A 234 13.39 3.11 5.96
N LEU A 235 13.21 1.89 6.45
CA LEU A 235 13.97 0.74 6.02
C LEU A 235 13.02 -0.24 5.34
N LEU A 236 13.33 -0.55 4.09
CA LEU A 236 12.66 -1.58 3.29
C LEU A 236 13.63 -2.75 3.07
N PRO A 237 13.14 -3.98 2.86
CA PRO A 237 14.01 -5.09 2.46
C PRO A 237 14.73 -4.75 1.16
N LYS A 238 15.99 -5.18 1.00
CA LYS A 238 16.60 -5.17 -0.33
C LYS A 238 16.01 -6.29 -1.17
N ALA A 239 15.72 -6.02 -2.45
CA ALA A 239 15.38 -7.07 -3.38
C ALA A 239 16.58 -8.02 -3.54
N GLN A 240 16.40 -9.30 -3.17
CA GLN A 240 17.38 -10.33 -3.46
C GLN A 240 17.34 -10.58 -4.97
N GLN A 241 18.41 -10.24 -5.69
CA GLN A 241 18.53 -10.66 -7.10
C GLN A 241 18.59 -12.19 -7.12
N ALA A 242 17.56 -12.82 -7.67
CA ALA A 242 17.67 -14.23 -8.06
C ALA A 242 18.83 -14.34 -9.05
N ALA A 243 19.85 -15.13 -8.72
CA ALA A 243 20.95 -15.41 -9.63
C ALA A 243 20.37 -15.94 -10.94
N ALA A 244 20.63 -15.22 -12.03
CA ALA A 244 20.22 -15.59 -13.37
C ALA A 244 20.75 -17.00 -13.69
N LEU A 245 19.83 -17.97 -13.79
CA LEU A 245 20.09 -19.29 -14.35
C LEU A 245 19.37 -19.39 -15.69
N ASP A 246 20.11 -19.84 -16.70
CA ASP A 246 19.71 -20.01 -18.10
C ASP A 246 18.34 -20.71 -18.27
N PRO A 247 17.53 -20.34 -19.29
CA PRO A 247 16.22 -20.92 -19.50
C PRO A 247 16.34 -22.27 -20.21
N ALA A 248 16.17 -23.35 -19.47
CA ALA A 248 15.81 -24.66 -20.03
C ALA A 248 14.38 -25.02 -19.60
N VAL A 249 13.53 -25.16 -20.63
CA VAL A 249 12.07 -25.34 -20.61
C VAL A 249 11.61 -26.58 -19.83
N HIS A 250 10.73 -26.37 -18.85
CA HIS A 250 9.57 -27.23 -18.58
C HIS A 250 8.49 -26.44 -17.83
N ASP A 251 7.37 -26.16 -18.52
CA ASP A 251 6.16 -25.53 -17.98
C ASP A 251 5.42 -26.48 -17.04
N PRO A 252 5.22 -26.16 -15.74
CA PRO A 252 3.91 -26.27 -15.14
C PRO A 252 3.10 -25.03 -15.55
N ALA A 253 1.89 -25.23 -16.05
CA ALA A 253 1.03 -24.14 -16.50
C ALA A 253 0.99 -23.00 -15.46
N PRO A 254 1.29 -21.75 -15.87
CA PRO A 254 1.29 -20.63 -14.95
C PRO A 254 -0.12 -20.43 -14.42
N ALA A 255 -0.25 -20.20 -13.10
CA ALA A 255 -1.41 -19.49 -12.57
C ALA A 255 -1.35 -18.07 -13.13
N LEU A 256 -1.93 -17.88 -14.32
CA LEU A 256 -2.07 -16.60 -14.98
C LEU A 256 -2.90 -15.68 -14.07
N ARG A 257 -2.29 -14.63 -13.56
CA ARG A 257 -2.97 -13.42 -13.10
C ARG A 257 -2.42 -12.26 -13.94
N GLU A 258 -3.33 -11.52 -14.55
CA GLU A 258 -3.05 -10.57 -15.62
C GLU A 258 -2.37 -9.29 -15.09
N GLY A 259 -1.06 -9.37 -14.84
CA GLY A 259 -0.21 -8.19 -14.84
C GLY A 259 -0.23 -7.57 -16.24
N GLY A 260 -1.10 -6.58 -16.45
CA GLY A 260 -1.30 -5.94 -17.77
C GLY A 260 -2.62 -5.18 -17.94
N GLN A 261 -3.56 -5.25 -16.99
CA GLN A 261 -4.86 -4.59 -17.10
C GLN A 261 -5.11 -3.57 -15.96
N SER A 262 -4.30 -2.49 -15.89
CA SER A 262 -4.51 -1.39 -14.92
C SER A 262 -5.94 -0.81 -14.99
N ALA A 263 -6.54 -0.81 -16.18
CA ALA A 263 -7.93 -0.41 -16.38
C ALA A 263 -8.93 -1.35 -15.68
N PHE A 264 -8.70 -2.67 -15.71
CA PHE A 264 -9.58 -3.63 -15.04
C PHE A 264 -9.45 -3.52 -13.51
N ALA A 265 -8.24 -3.29 -13.01
CA ALA A 265 -8.01 -3.03 -11.59
C ALA A 265 -8.74 -1.76 -11.12
N ALA A 266 -8.65 -0.65 -11.88
CA ALA A 266 -9.37 0.58 -11.59
C ALA A 266 -10.90 0.38 -11.60
N LEU A 267 -11.43 -0.38 -12.57
CA LEU A 267 -12.85 -0.73 -12.64
C LEU A 267 -13.27 -1.57 -11.43
N GLN A 268 -12.44 -2.55 -11.02
CA GLN A 268 -12.71 -3.39 -9.86
C GLN A 268 -12.72 -2.58 -8.56
N GLU A 269 -11.72 -1.73 -8.34
CA GLU A 269 -11.61 -0.86 -7.15
C GLU A 269 -12.87 0.00 -6.98
N ILE A 270 -13.27 0.69 -8.05
CA ILE A 270 -14.45 1.57 -8.03
C ILE A 270 -15.73 0.75 -7.86
N THR A 271 -15.84 -0.40 -8.51
CA THR A 271 -17.01 -1.28 -8.34
C THR A 271 -17.13 -1.77 -6.88
N VAL A 272 -16.02 -2.17 -6.25
CA VAL A 272 -16.00 -2.59 -4.84
C VAL A 272 -16.40 -1.45 -3.91
N ALA A 273 -15.88 -0.24 -4.14
CA ALA A 273 -16.23 0.93 -3.35
C ALA A 273 -17.72 1.30 -3.47
N LEU A 274 -18.28 1.28 -4.69
CA LEU A 274 -19.72 1.50 -4.91
C LEU A 274 -20.58 0.43 -4.22
N MET A 275 -20.15 -0.84 -4.23
CA MET A 275 -20.83 -1.94 -3.56
C MET A 275 -20.79 -1.85 -2.03
N ALA A 276 -19.72 -1.28 -1.48
CA ALA A 276 -19.51 -1.17 -0.04
C ALA A 276 -20.25 0.03 0.59
N ASP A 277 -20.54 1.08 -0.19
CA ASP A 277 -21.28 2.26 0.30
C ASP A 277 -22.81 2.01 0.26
N PRO A 278 -23.48 1.90 1.43
CA PRO A 278 -24.93 1.71 1.49
C PRO A 278 -25.73 2.93 0.97
N ALA A 279 -25.09 4.09 0.79
CA ALA A 279 -25.69 5.29 0.22
C ALA A 279 -25.57 5.36 -1.31
N THR A 280 -24.95 4.37 -1.97
CA THR A 280 -24.83 4.33 -3.44
C THR A 280 -26.21 4.33 -4.12
N ASP A 281 -26.45 5.34 -4.95
CA ASP A 281 -27.62 5.40 -5.83
C ASP A 281 -27.35 4.61 -7.12
N TRP A 282 -27.73 3.33 -7.09
CA TRP A 282 -27.54 2.40 -8.21
C TRP A 282 -28.26 2.81 -9.50
N SER A 283 -29.23 3.74 -9.44
CA SER A 283 -29.88 4.26 -10.64
C SER A 283 -29.00 5.21 -11.46
N LYS A 284 -27.91 5.71 -10.87
CA LYS A 284 -26.98 6.67 -11.48
C LYS A 284 -25.63 6.08 -11.86
N VAL A 285 -25.31 4.88 -11.39
CA VAL A 285 -24.02 4.23 -11.63
C VAL A 285 -23.83 3.96 -13.13
N ASP A 286 -22.70 4.40 -13.69
CA ASP A 286 -22.31 4.18 -15.09
C ASP A 286 -20.84 3.72 -15.18
N ILE A 287 -20.63 2.41 -15.01
CA ILE A 287 -19.30 1.79 -15.14
C ILE A 287 -18.79 1.85 -16.58
N GLU A 288 -19.69 1.92 -17.57
CA GLU A 288 -19.30 2.00 -18.98
C GLU A 288 -18.72 3.38 -19.30
N ALA A 289 -19.18 4.45 -18.65
CA ALA A 289 -18.53 5.76 -18.70
C ALA A 289 -17.09 5.71 -18.19
N LEU A 290 -16.85 5.05 -17.04
CA LEU A 290 -15.50 4.85 -16.53
C LEU A 290 -14.63 4.01 -17.48
N ARG A 291 -15.18 2.92 -18.05
CA ARG A 291 -14.45 2.08 -19.01
C ARG A 291 -14.03 2.87 -20.25
N ARG A 292 -14.93 3.69 -20.81
CA ARG A 292 -14.60 4.57 -21.96
C ARG A 292 -13.51 5.56 -21.60
N HIS A 293 -13.59 6.17 -20.42
CA HIS A 293 -12.56 7.10 -19.96
C HIS A 293 -11.18 6.44 -19.84
N LEU A 294 -11.12 5.20 -19.32
CA LEU A 294 -9.85 4.45 -19.23
C LEU A 294 -9.28 4.11 -20.62
N ILE A 295 -10.13 3.87 -21.63
CA ILE A 295 -9.68 3.73 -23.02
C ILE A 295 -9.11 5.04 -23.54
N GLU A 296 -9.75 6.18 -23.25
CA GLU A 296 -9.24 7.49 -23.65
C GLU A 296 -7.88 7.77 -23.03
N MET A 297 -7.71 7.48 -21.73
CA MET A 297 -6.43 7.59 -21.04
C MET A 297 -5.35 6.72 -21.70
N ASP A 298 -5.65 5.45 -21.96
CA ASP A 298 -4.72 4.50 -22.59
C ASP A 298 -4.32 4.94 -24.02
N ASN A 299 -5.29 5.42 -24.80
CA ASN A 299 -5.06 5.94 -26.14
C ASN A 299 -4.18 7.19 -26.12
N VAL A 300 -4.50 8.19 -25.30
CA VAL A 300 -3.76 9.47 -25.23
C VAL A 300 -2.37 9.26 -24.63
N THR A 301 -2.23 8.35 -23.67
CA THR A 301 -0.97 8.12 -22.95
C THR A 301 0.01 7.27 -23.75
N LEU A 302 -0.46 6.18 -24.36
CA LEU A 302 0.41 5.15 -24.93
C LEU A 302 0.34 5.05 -26.46
N ARG A 303 -0.65 5.66 -27.11
CA ARG A 303 -0.88 5.49 -28.57
C ARG A 303 -0.93 6.79 -29.37
N ALA A 304 -0.98 7.95 -28.73
CA ALA A 304 -0.92 9.22 -29.44
C ALA A 304 0.50 9.53 -29.93
N ASP A 305 0.60 10.04 -31.14
CA ASP A 305 1.85 10.62 -31.66
C ASP A 305 1.98 12.05 -31.13
N VAL A 306 3.08 12.33 -30.42
CA VAL A 306 3.34 13.63 -29.81
C VAL A 306 4.62 14.23 -30.35
N THR A 307 4.49 15.38 -31.00
CA THR A 307 5.64 16.21 -31.37
C THR A 307 5.71 17.44 -30.49
N ARG A 308 6.89 17.72 -29.92
CA ARG A 308 7.13 18.89 -29.06
C ARG A 308 7.95 19.95 -29.80
N GLU A 309 7.44 21.17 -29.79
CA GLU A 309 8.12 22.37 -30.24
C GLU A 309 8.42 23.28 -29.05
N LYS A 310 9.64 23.82 -28.98
CA LYS A 310 10.03 24.79 -27.95
C LYS A 310 9.62 26.19 -28.41
N ILE A 311 8.93 26.92 -27.55
CA ILE A 311 8.57 28.34 -27.74
C ILE A 311 9.10 29.16 -26.56
N ASP A 312 9.28 30.47 -26.71
CA ASP A 312 10.04 31.32 -25.78
C ASP A 312 9.68 31.09 -24.30
N GLU A 313 8.39 31.13 -23.95
CA GLU A 313 7.91 31.00 -22.57
C GLU A 313 7.29 29.62 -22.26
N GLY A 314 7.59 28.58 -23.04
CA GLY A 314 6.99 27.27 -22.80
C GLY A 314 7.25 26.21 -23.86
N ALA A 315 6.19 25.48 -24.20
CA ALA A 315 6.18 24.44 -25.22
C ALA A 315 4.84 24.34 -25.94
N ARG A 316 4.90 23.91 -27.20
CA ARG A 316 3.75 23.56 -28.03
C ARG A 316 3.83 22.07 -28.37
N PHE A 317 2.71 21.38 -28.26
CA PHE A 317 2.61 19.94 -28.44
C PHE A 317 1.57 19.63 -29.52
N VAL A 318 2.02 19.09 -30.63
CA VAL A 318 1.13 18.55 -31.68
C VAL A 318 0.84 17.10 -31.30
N VAL A 319 -0.42 16.81 -30.99
CA VAL A 319 -0.87 15.51 -30.48
C VAL A 319 -1.87 14.95 -31.47
N THR A 320 -1.47 13.92 -32.21
CA THR A 320 -2.24 13.41 -33.34
C THR A 320 -2.21 11.88 -33.40
N SER A 321 -3.03 11.31 -34.27
CA SER A 321 -2.98 9.89 -34.61
C SER A 321 -3.56 9.65 -36.00
N ALA A 322 -3.05 8.62 -36.69
CA ALA A 322 -3.67 8.10 -37.91
C ALA A 322 -4.88 7.20 -37.63
N ASN A 323 -5.00 6.68 -36.40
CA ASN A 323 -6.15 5.88 -35.95
C ASN A 323 -7.29 6.82 -35.48
N PRO A 324 -8.48 6.78 -36.14
CA PRO A 324 -9.62 7.63 -35.78
C PRO A 324 -10.09 7.51 -34.32
N ASP A 325 -9.97 6.33 -33.70
CA ASP A 325 -10.40 6.11 -32.32
C ASP A 325 -9.49 6.83 -31.33
N VAL A 326 -8.18 6.79 -31.57
CA VAL A 326 -7.19 7.53 -30.77
C VAL A 326 -7.38 9.03 -30.99
N THR A 327 -7.65 9.46 -32.22
CA THR A 327 -7.96 10.87 -32.53
C THR A 327 -9.20 11.36 -31.80
N ALA A 328 -10.24 10.53 -31.71
CA ALA A 328 -11.43 10.84 -30.92
C ALA A 328 -11.10 10.97 -29.43
N SER A 329 -10.29 10.06 -28.87
CA SER A 329 -9.83 10.15 -27.47
C SER A 329 -9.01 11.42 -27.21
N ILE A 330 -8.10 11.80 -28.12
CA ILE A 330 -7.32 13.04 -28.01
C ILE A 330 -8.24 14.26 -27.96
N ARG A 331 -9.21 14.34 -28.88
CA ARG A 331 -10.16 15.47 -28.95
C ARG A 331 -11.14 15.54 -27.78
N ALA A 332 -11.47 14.41 -27.17
CA ALA A 332 -12.30 14.37 -25.97
C ALA A 332 -11.51 14.79 -24.72
N MET A 333 -10.34 14.18 -24.50
CA MET A 333 -9.64 14.26 -23.22
C MET A 333 -8.78 15.53 -23.07
N VAL A 334 -8.04 15.92 -24.11
CA VAL A 334 -7.06 17.01 -24.01
C VAL A 334 -7.73 18.37 -23.76
N PRO A 335 -8.79 18.77 -24.49
CA PRO A 335 -9.47 20.03 -24.21
C PRO A 335 -10.11 20.08 -22.83
N ALA A 336 -10.66 18.97 -22.34
CA ALA A 336 -11.23 18.88 -21.01
C ALA A 336 -10.16 19.13 -19.93
N HIS A 337 -8.98 18.50 -20.05
CA HIS A 337 -7.88 18.71 -19.11
C HIS A 337 -7.36 20.14 -19.16
N VAL A 338 -7.17 20.70 -20.36
CA VAL A 338 -6.73 22.10 -20.52
C VAL A 338 -7.73 23.07 -19.88
N ALA A 339 -9.04 22.84 -20.02
CA ALA A 339 -10.06 23.67 -19.40
C ALA A 339 -10.00 23.66 -17.86
N THR A 340 -9.70 22.50 -17.27
CA THR A 340 -9.57 22.34 -15.81
C THR A 340 -8.23 22.84 -15.27
N MET A 341 -7.16 22.68 -16.03
CA MET A 341 -5.78 22.92 -15.58
C MET A 341 -5.24 24.29 -15.96
N ASN A 342 -5.90 25.02 -16.86
CA ASN A 342 -5.46 26.37 -17.22
C ASN A 342 -5.46 27.29 -15.98
N GLY A 343 -4.31 27.92 -15.71
CA GLY A 343 -4.06 28.73 -14.52
C GLY A 343 -3.53 27.94 -13.32
N VAL A 344 -3.60 26.60 -13.34
CA VAL A 344 -3.00 25.73 -12.32
C VAL A 344 -1.46 25.78 -12.46
N GLU A 345 -0.75 25.78 -11.34
CA GLU A 345 0.71 26.04 -11.26
C GLU A 345 1.18 27.40 -11.83
N GLY A 346 0.25 28.30 -12.15
CA GLY A 346 0.56 29.59 -12.79
C GLY A 346 0.86 29.46 -14.29
N TRP A 347 0.46 28.35 -14.93
CA TRP A 347 0.62 28.12 -16.37
C TRP A 347 -0.61 28.57 -17.14
N ALA A 348 -0.38 29.23 -18.28
CA ALA A 348 -1.42 29.45 -19.28
C ALA A 348 -1.43 28.27 -20.25
N MET A 349 -2.57 27.59 -20.35
CA MET A 349 -2.78 26.45 -21.23
C MET A 349 -3.86 26.78 -22.26
N GLN A 350 -3.59 26.44 -23.51
CA GLN A 350 -4.52 26.61 -24.63
C GLN A 350 -4.51 25.36 -25.49
N VAL A 351 -5.64 25.08 -26.14
CA VAL A 351 -5.78 23.98 -27.07
C VAL A 351 -6.50 24.46 -28.33
N GLU A 352 -6.07 23.96 -29.47
CA GLU A 352 -6.76 24.13 -30.75
C GLU A 352 -6.91 22.77 -31.42
N GLU A 353 -8.07 22.50 -32.02
CA GLU A 353 -8.26 21.29 -32.80
C GLU A 353 -7.58 21.39 -34.16
N VAL A 354 -6.98 20.30 -34.61
CA VAL A 354 -6.36 20.17 -35.93
C VAL A 354 -6.77 18.88 -36.61
N GLU A 355 -6.42 18.73 -37.89
CA GLU A 355 -6.57 17.45 -38.57
C GLU A 355 -5.76 16.37 -37.82
N GLY A 356 -6.41 15.25 -37.51
CA GLY A 356 -5.77 14.13 -36.81
C GLY A 356 -5.61 14.29 -35.29
N GLY A 357 -6.02 15.40 -34.66
CA GLY A 357 -5.94 15.55 -33.20
C GLY A 357 -6.08 16.99 -32.71
N VAL A 358 -5.16 17.43 -31.86
CA VAL A 358 -5.12 18.78 -31.27
C VAL A 358 -3.69 19.32 -31.21
N ILE A 359 -3.57 20.64 -31.05
CA ILE A 359 -2.33 21.28 -30.63
C ILE A 359 -2.55 21.91 -29.26
N MET A 360 -1.75 21.51 -28.28
CA MET A 360 -1.74 22.07 -26.94
C MET A 360 -0.56 23.03 -26.80
N THR A 361 -0.81 24.24 -26.31
CA THR A 361 0.21 25.24 -26.02
C THR A 361 0.21 25.54 -24.53
N VAL A 362 1.38 25.48 -23.91
CA VAL A 362 1.55 25.77 -22.47
C VAL A 362 2.67 26.78 -22.30
N THR A 363 2.39 27.87 -21.59
CA THR A 363 3.36 28.92 -21.25
C THR A 363 3.35 29.24 -19.77
N GLY A 364 4.49 29.69 -19.24
CA GLY A 364 4.63 30.00 -17.81
C GLY A 364 6.05 30.36 -17.38
N PRO A 365 6.22 30.82 -16.13
CA PRO A 365 7.48 31.37 -15.63
C PRO A 365 8.61 30.34 -15.48
N ASP A 366 8.28 29.05 -15.38
CA ASP A 366 9.18 27.91 -15.18
C ASP A 366 9.27 27.05 -16.45
N THR A 367 9.64 27.69 -17.56
CA THR A 367 9.74 27.09 -18.90
C THR A 367 10.53 25.76 -18.94
N ALA A 368 11.55 25.59 -18.10
CA ALA A 368 12.31 24.34 -18.01
C ALA A 368 11.47 23.18 -17.50
N ARG A 369 10.58 23.42 -16.52
CA ARG A 369 9.66 22.42 -15.95
C ARG A 369 8.59 22.04 -16.97
N ILE A 370 7.96 23.02 -17.63
CA ILE A 370 6.99 22.78 -18.70
C ILE A 370 7.58 21.88 -19.79
N ARG A 371 8.80 22.21 -20.26
CA ARG A 371 9.48 21.41 -21.30
C ARG A 371 9.92 20.04 -20.80
N GLY A 372 10.31 19.94 -19.54
CA GLY A 372 10.79 18.70 -18.90
C GLY A 372 9.68 17.69 -18.67
N LEU A 373 8.51 18.14 -18.24
CA LEU A 373 7.31 17.31 -18.08
C LEU A 373 6.81 16.77 -19.42
N GLY A 374 6.92 17.56 -20.49
CA GLY A 374 6.40 17.18 -21.81
C GLY A 374 4.87 17.06 -21.79
N PHE A 375 4.28 16.58 -22.89
CA PHE A 375 2.82 16.51 -23.02
C PHE A 375 2.18 15.67 -21.92
N ILE A 376 2.62 14.41 -21.76
CA ILE A 376 1.97 13.50 -20.83
C ILE A 376 2.22 13.87 -19.37
N GLY A 377 3.42 14.34 -19.04
CA GLY A 377 3.72 14.81 -17.69
C GLY A 377 2.97 16.09 -17.34
N LEU A 378 2.60 16.91 -18.32
CA LEU A 378 1.69 18.05 -18.10
C LEU A 378 0.26 17.58 -17.89
N MET A 379 -0.23 16.61 -18.66
CA MET A 379 -1.59 16.06 -18.54
C MET A 379 -1.89 15.36 -17.21
N THR A 380 -0.87 15.08 -16.38
CA THR A 380 -1.02 14.49 -15.04
C THR A 380 -0.93 15.50 -13.90
N VAL A 381 -0.76 16.81 -14.20
CA VAL A 381 -0.61 17.86 -13.18
C VAL A 381 -1.97 18.39 -12.75
N GLY A 382 -2.47 17.91 -11.62
CA GLY A 382 -3.70 18.42 -11.01
C GLY A 382 -4.87 17.44 -11.10
N MET A 383 -5.67 17.47 -10.03
CA MET A 383 -6.70 16.49 -9.64
C MET A 383 -6.20 15.07 -9.32
N HIS A 384 -6.82 14.50 -8.28
CA HIS A 384 -6.61 13.11 -7.86
C HIS A 384 -7.46 12.20 -8.76
N HIS A 385 -6.81 11.46 -9.66
CA HIS A 385 -7.50 10.63 -10.67
C HIS A 385 -8.50 9.64 -10.05
N GLN A 386 -8.27 9.14 -8.82
CA GLN A 386 -9.24 8.29 -8.13
C GLN A 386 -10.57 8.99 -7.84
N ALA A 387 -10.56 10.25 -7.40
CA ALA A 387 -11.77 11.01 -7.15
C ALA A 387 -12.53 11.31 -8.45
N HIS A 388 -11.79 11.54 -9.55
CA HIS A 388 -12.37 11.67 -10.88
C HIS A 388 -13.02 10.37 -11.37
N HIS A 389 -12.33 9.22 -11.22
CA HIS A 389 -12.88 7.90 -11.57
C HIS A 389 -14.15 7.59 -10.78
N MET A 390 -14.17 7.89 -9.48
CA MET A 390 -15.34 7.71 -8.63
C MET A 390 -16.51 8.61 -9.07
N ALA A 391 -16.25 9.87 -9.41
CA ALA A 391 -17.29 10.78 -9.89
C ALA A 391 -17.92 10.29 -11.22
N LEU A 392 -17.08 9.85 -12.17
CA LEU A 392 -17.52 9.28 -13.43
C LEU A 392 -18.38 8.02 -13.22
N ALA A 393 -17.91 7.08 -12.39
CA ALA A 393 -18.63 5.83 -12.15
C ALA A 393 -19.93 5.99 -11.35
N SER A 394 -19.99 6.99 -10.46
CA SER A 394 -21.19 7.30 -9.65
C SER A 394 -22.21 8.19 -10.37
N GLY A 395 -21.94 8.59 -11.62
CA GLY A 395 -22.81 9.44 -12.42
C GLY A 395 -22.91 10.89 -11.92
N ARG A 396 -21.94 11.36 -11.12
CA ARG A 396 -21.88 12.74 -10.63
C ARG A 396 -21.09 13.61 -11.62
N SER A 397 -21.68 14.71 -12.06
CA SER A 397 -20.97 15.72 -12.84
C SER A 397 -19.94 16.44 -11.95
N GLN A 398 -18.78 16.79 -12.51
CA GLN A 398 -17.71 17.54 -11.80
C GLN A 398 -18.10 19.01 -11.47
N HIS A 399 -19.36 19.39 -11.69
CA HIS A 399 -19.89 20.74 -11.51
C HIS A 399 -21.04 20.85 -10.49
N ASP A 400 -21.38 19.77 -9.77
CA ASP A 400 -22.33 19.88 -8.67
C ASP A 400 -21.57 20.32 -7.39
N HIS A 401 -21.52 21.64 -7.18
CA HIS A 401 -21.08 22.28 -5.94
C HIS A 401 -22.18 22.30 -4.88
#